data_AF-A0A0P7ZGV8-F1
#
_entry.id   AF-A0A0P7ZGV8-F1
#
_cell.length_a   1.000
_cell.length_b   1.000
_cell.length_c   1.000
_cell.angle_alpha   90.00
_cell.angle_beta   90.00
_cell.angle_gamma   90.00
#
_symmetry.space_group_name_H-M   'P 1'
#
loop_
_entity.id
_entity.type
_entity.pdbx_description
1 polymer ?
#
loop_
_entity_poly.entity_id
_entity_poly.type
_entity_poly.pdbx_seq_one_letter_code
_entity_poly.pdbx_strand_id
1 'polypeptide(L)'
;MDHSMHNFLYPLTVYRRPVEPAQLVFKANLQEFAHQVSYISNLNTNGKLSSDEAFSHIHHLWKTLKRSQATLRLEHLRDQAMQVGNVVNLRQPFCPNANSLDCFSFGKVVSVMTTEIGMEVLVHLCNADGVELYTDEFGYQAIYSFCLDDIQIPDLS
;
A
#
# COMPACT_ATOMS: atom_id res chain seq x y z
N MET A 1 27.39 -25.85 38.91
CA MET A 1 27.90 -25.37 37.61
C MET A 1 26.80 -24.58 36.96
N ASP A 2 27.15 -23.36 36.58
CA ASP A 2 26.29 -22.23 36.23
C ASP A 2 25.75 -22.35 34.80
N HIS A 3 24.43 -22.38 34.65
CA HIS A 3 23.74 -22.35 33.36
C HIS A 3 23.03 -21.00 33.08
N SER A 4 23.29 -19.96 33.87
CA SER A 4 22.55 -18.70 33.80
C SER A 4 23.16 -17.62 32.89
N MET A 5 24.45 -17.71 32.55
CA MET A 5 25.14 -16.66 31.79
C MET A 5 24.89 -16.67 30.27
N HIS A 6 24.52 -17.81 29.67
CA HIS A 6 24.41 -17.93 28.21
C HIS A 6 23.12 -17.32 27.61
N ASN A 7 22.06 -17.15 28.42
CA ASN A 7 20.79 -16.58 27.95
C ASN A 7 20.73 -15.05 28.00
N PHE A 8 21.69 -14.40 28.68
CA PHE A 8 21.72 -12.94 28.82
C PHE A 8 22.52 -12.25 27.70
N LEU A 9 23.57 -12.91 27.20
CA LEU A 9 24.48 -12.33 26.20
C LEU A 9 23.99 -12.48 24.75
N TYR A 10 23.02 -13.36 24.51
CA TYR A 10 22.39 -13.54 23.20
C TYR A 10 20.88 -13.63 23.39
N PRO A 11 20.14 -12.52 23.22
CA PRO A 11 18.71 -12.64 22.96
C PRO A 11 18.56 -13.43 21.66
N LEU A 12 18.23 -14.71 21.75
CA LEU A 12 17.65 -15.48 20.65
C LEU A 12 16.21 -14.99 20.47
N THR A 13 16.05 -13.71 20.13
CA THR A 13 14.78 -13.27 19.54
C THR A 13 14.75 -13.92 18.18
N VAL A 14 14.07 -15.06 18.10
CA VAL A 14 13.60 -15.56 16.82
C VAL A 14 12.69 -14.45 16.32
N TYR A 15 13.20 -13.60 15.43
CA TYR A 15 12.41 -12.61 14.71
C TYR A 15 11.54 -13.37 13.72
N ARG A 16 10.59 -14.13 14.26
CA ARG A 16 9.50 -14.79 13.55
C ARG A 16 8.40 -13.76 13.47
N ARG A 17 8.65 -12.68 12.71
CA ARG A 17 7.52 -11.92 12.18
C ARG A 17 6.71 -12.93 11.34
N PRO A 18 5.41 -13.10 11.57
CA PRO A 18 4.56 -13.89 10.68
C PRO A 18 4.86 -13.47 9.25
N VAL A 19 5.26 -14.42 8.41
CA VAL A 19 5.59 -14.11 7.02
C VAL A 19 4.27 -13.94 6.31
N GLU A 20 3.84 -12.68 6.18
CA GLU A 20 2.65 -12.32 5.41
C GLU A 20 2.79 -12.89 3.98
N PRO A 21 1.82 -13.70 3.51
CA PRO A 21 1.90 -14.33 2.19
C PRO A 21 2.17 -13.32 1.06
N ALA A 22 1.53 -12.15 1.11
CA ALA A 22 1.75 -11.07 0.16
C ALA A 22 3.20 -10.56 0.14
N GLN A 23 3.86 -10.48 1.31
CA GLN A 23 5.26 -10.07 1.40
C GLN A 23 6.21 -11.14 0.84
N LEU A 24 5.90 -12.43 1.04
CA LEU A 24 6.68 -13.52 0.47
C LEU A 24 6.60 -13.54 -1.06
N VAL A 25 5.40 -13.39 -1.61
CA VAL A 25 5.20 -13.31 -3.07
C VAL A 25 5.90 -12.08 -3.65
N PHE A 26 5.78 -10.91 -2.99
CA PHE A 26 6.49 -9.70 -3.46
C PHE A 26 8.01 -9.87 -3.44
N LYS A 27 8.57 -10.51 -2.39
CA LYS A 27 10.00 -10.81 -2.32
C LYS A 27 10.45 -11.72 -3.47
N ALA A 28 9.67 -12.74 -3.81
CA ALA A 28 9.98 -13.61 -4.94
C ALA A 28 9.97 -12.82 -6.26
N ASN A 29 8.99 -11.94 -6.47
CA ASN A 29 8.90 -11.11 -7.67
C ASN A 29 10.04 -10.10 -7.78
N LEU A 30 10.46 -9.51 -6.65
CA LEU A 30 11.62 -8.62 -6.58
C LEU A 30 12.93 -9.37 -6.89
N GLN A 31 13.06 -10.59 -6.38
CA GLN A 31 14.22 -11.44 -6.67
C GLN A 31 14.29 -11.82 -8.16
N GLU A 32 13.16 -12.21 -8.75
CA GLU A 32 13.07 -12.50 -10.18
C GLU A 32 13.40 -11.26 -11.03
N PHE A 33 12.87 -10.09 -10.65
CA PHE A 33 13.23 -8.82 -11.29
C PHE A 33 14.75 -8.58 -11.27
N ALA A 34 15.39 -8.72 -10.11
CA ALA A 34 16.83 -8.52 -9.98
C ALA A 34 17.64 -9.50 -10.86
N HIS A 35 17.18 -10.75 -10.95
CA HIS A 35 17.80 -11.76 -11.80
C HIS A 35 17.68 -11.41 -13.29
N GLN A 36 16.48 -11.03 -13.74
CA GLN A 36 16.24 -10.64 -15.14
C GLN A 36 17.02 -9.38 -15.53
N VAL A 37 17.09 -8.37 -14.64
CA VAL A 37 17.92 -7.17 -14.87
C VAL A 37 19.39 -7.56 -15.03
N SER A 38 19.93 -8.41 -14.15
CA SER A 38 21.31 -8.87 -14.26
C SER A 38 21.56 -9.61 -15.58
N TYR A 39 20.64 -10.48 -16.00
CA TYR A 39 20.72 -11.18 -17.27
C TYR A 39 20.73 -10.21 -18.46
N ILE A 40 19.83 -9.23 -18.50
CA ILE A 40 19.77 -8.21 -19.56
C ILE A 40 21.04 -7.36 -19.58
N SER A 41 21.53 -6.93 -18.42
CA SER A 41 22.79 -6.18 -18.32
C SER A 41 23.95 -6.97 -18.88
N ASN A 42 24.06 -8.26 -18.55
CA ASN A 42 25.10 -9.15 -19.09
C ASN A 42 24.99 -9.31 -20.61
N LEU A 43 23.78 -9.37 -21.17
CA LEU A 43 23.57 -9.42 -22.63
C LEU A 43 23.98 -8.12 -23.32
N ASN A 44 23.66 -6.96 -22.73
CA ASN A 44 24.07 -5.65 -23.22
C ASN A 44 25.60 -5.50 -23.19
N THR A 45 26.25 -5.83 -22.06
CA THR A 45 27.72 -5.76 -21.94
C THR A 45 28.44 -6.69 -22.93
N ASN A 46 27.83 -7.84 -23.26
CA ASN A 46 28.33 -8.75 -24.28
C ASN A 46 27.97 -8.34 -25.73
N GLY A 47 27.36 -7.17 -25.92
CA GLY A 47 27.00 -6.61 -27.24
C GLY A 47 25.85 -7.35 -27.95
N LYS A 48 25.12 -8.23 -27.24
CA LYS A 48 24.00 -9.01 -27.81
C LYS A 48 22.67 -8.25 -27.78
N LEU A 49 22.58 -7.19 -26.98
CA LEU A 49 21.46 -6.26 -26.92
C LEU A 49 22.02 -4.85 -27.03
N SER A 50 21.30 -3.96 -27.71
CA SER A 50 21.62 -2.53 -27.64
C SER A 50 21.23 -1.93 -26.29
N SER A 51 21.84 -0.80 -25.93
CA SER A 51 21.49 -0.07 -24.71
C SER A 51 20.02 0.35 -24.66
N ASP A 52 19.45 0.76 -25.79
CA ASP A 52 18.04 1.17 -25.88
C ASP A 52 17.08 -0.02 -25.68
N GLU A 53 17.38 -1.17 -26.27
CA GLU A 53 16.59 -2.40 -26.07
C GLU A 53 16.70 -2.90 -24.63
N ALA A 54 17.92 -2.90 -24.06
CA ALA A 54 18.15 -3.26 -22.68
C ALA A 54 17.38 -2.35 -21.72
N PHE A 55 17.40 -1.04 -21.95
CA PHE A 55 16.64 -0.07 -21.17
C PHE A 55 15.12 -0.31 -21.29
N SER A 56 14.62 -0.51 -22.51
CA SER A 56 13.20 -0.79 -22.76
C SER A 56 12.73 -2.05 -22.01
N HIS A 57 13.52 -3.12 -22.04
CA HIS A 57 13.21 -4.36 -21.33
C HIS A 57 13.21 -4.16 -19.81
N ILE A 58 14.22 -3.50 -19.26
CA ILE A 58 14.29 -3.20 -17.82
C ILE A 58 13.12 -2.30 -17.40
N HIS A 59 12.76 -1.31 -18.22
CA HIS A 59 11.62 -0.44 -17.96
C HIS A 59 10.29 -1.20 -17.95
N HIS A 60 10.12 -2.18 -18.85
CA HIS A 60 8.96 -3.06 -18.84
C HIS A 60 8.93 -3.94 -17.58
N LEU A 61 10.05 -4.55 -17.21
CA LEU A 61 10.18 -5.33 -15.97
C LEU A 61 9.84 -4.50 -14.73
N TRP A 62 10.32 -3.25 -14.68
CA TRP A 62 10.00 -2.32 -13.60
C TRP A 62 8.49 -2.01 -13.53
N LYS A 63 7.84 -1.76 -14.66
CA LYS A 63 6.38 -1.56 -14.72
C LYS A 63 5.62 -2.79 -14.20
N THR A 64 6.05 -3.99 -14.58
CA THR A 64 5.45 -5.25 -14.10
C THR A 64 5.63 -5.43 -12.59
N LEU A 65 6.82 -5.15 -12.06
CA LEU A 65 7.09 -5.20 -10.62
C LEU A 65 6.21 -4.22 -9.84
N LYS A 66 6.08 -2.97 -10.31
CA LYS A 66 5.20 -1.97 -9.69
C LYS A 66 3.73 -2.43 -9.66
N ARG A 67 3.23 -3.01 -10.76
CA ARG A 67 1.87 -3.56 -10.82
C ARG A 67 1.69 -4.70 -9.83
N SER A 68 2.64 -5.64 -9.76
CA SER A 68 2.60 -6.73 -8.79
C SER A 68 2.57 -6.23 -7.35
N GLN A 69 3.38 -5.22 -7.01
CA GLN A 69 3.38 -4.61 -5.70
C GLN A 69 2.00 -4.03 -5.35
N ALA A 70 1.37 -3.33 -6.30
CA ALA A 70 0.05 -2.78 -6.11
C ALA A 70 -0.99 -3.89 -5.91
N THR A 71 -1.04 -4.91 -6.76
CA THR A 71 -2.01 -6.00 -6.60
C THR A 71 -1.90 -6.70 -5.24
N LEU A 72 -0.67 -7.04 -4.82
CA LEU A 72 -0.44 -7.72 -3.54
C LEU A 72 -0.81 -6.84 -2.34
N ARG A 73 -0.59 -5.52 -2.42
CA ARG A 73 -1.00 -4.57 -1.37
C ARG A 73 -2.52 -4.41 -1.33
N LEU A 74 -3.22 -4.46 -2.46
CA LEU A 74 -4.69 -4.46 -2.49
C LEU A 74 -5.29 -5.72 -1.84
N GLU A 75 -4.77 -6.89 -2.19
CA GLU A 75 -5.21 -8.17 -1.60
C GLU A 75 -5.06 -8.13 -0.07
N HIS A 76 -3.90 -7.70 0.40
CA HIS A 76 -3.64 -7.56 1.83
C HIS A 76 -4.61 -6.58 2.52
N LEU A 77 -4.88 -5.42 1.92
CA LEU A 77 -5.81 -4.43 2.47
C LEU A 77 -7.26 -4.93 2.52
N ARG A 78 -7.66 -5.67 1.50
CA ARG A 78 -8.98 -6.30 1.43
C ARG A 78 -9.15 -7.35 2.53
N ASP A 79 -8.08 -8.05 2.88
CA ASP A 79 -8.10 -9.09 3.91
C ASP A 79 -8.06 -8.53 5.34
N GLN A 80 -7.49 -7.34 5.57
CA GLN A 80 -7.26 -6.82 6.92
C GLN A 80 -8.33 -5.85 7.46
N ALA A 81 -8.72 -4.80 6.72
CA ALA A 81 -9.54 -3.74 7.33
C ALA A 81 -10.26 -2.79 6.36
N MET A 82 -10.00 -2.86 5.04
CA MET A 82 -10.48 -1.85 4.08
C MET A 82 -11.57 -2.39 3.14
N GLN A 83 -12.58 -3.05 3.73
CA GLN A 83 -13.77 -3.49 2.99
C GLN A 83 -14.72 -2.31 2.75
N VAL A 84 -15.47 -2.38 1.65
CA VAL A 84 -16.51 -1.38 1.33
C VAL A 84 -17.50 -1.30 2.50
N GLY A 85 -17.76 -0.08 2.97
CA GLY A 85 -18.60 0.21 4.12
C GLY A 85 -17.85 0.37 5.44
N ASN A 86 -16.57 -0.01 5.53
CA ASN A 86 -15.77 0.22 6.73
C ASN A 86 -15.46 1.71 6.91
N VAL A 87 -15.39 2.15 8.17
CA VAL A 87 -14.94 3.49 8.54
C VAL A 87 -13.42 3.48 8.66
N VAL A 88 -12.76 4.45 8.05
CA VAL A 88 -11.32 4.65 8.10
C VAL A 88 -10.99 6.05 8.62
N ASN A 89 -9.84 6.16 9.26
CA ASN A 89 -9.31 7.43 9.76
C ASN A 89 -8.51 8.12 8.66
N LEU A 90 -8.75 9.41 8.47
CA LEU A 90 -7.90 10.25 7.63
C LEU A 90 -6.72 10.73 8.48
N ARG A 91 -5.49 10.67 7.94
CA ARG A 91 -4.28 11.11 8.66
C ARG A 91 -4.32 12.58 9.02
N GLN A 92 -5.05 13.37 8.24
CA GLN A 92 -5.27 14.79 8.46
C GLN A 92 -6.76 15.09 8.32
N PRO A 93 -7.30 16.00 9.15
CA PRO A 93 -8.66 16.48 8.98
C PRO A 93 -8.83 17.06 7.58
N PHE A 94 -9.86 16.60 6.87
CA PHE A 94 -10.20 17.06 5.53
C PHE A 94 -11.44 17.94 5.59
N CYS A 95 -11.32 19.15 5.07
CA CYS A 95 -12.43 20.11 5.02
C CYS A 95 -12.98 20.13 3.58
N PRO A 96 -14.24 19.71 3.35
CA PRO A 96 -14.77 19.43 2.02
C PRO A 96 -14.96 20.67 1.14
N ASN A 97 -15.09 21.84 1.75
CA ASN A 97 -15.18 23.10 1.04
C ASN A 97 -14.51 24.22 1.85
N ALA A 98 -14.09 25.28 1.16
CA ALA A 98 -13.35 26.40 1.78
C ALA A 98 -14.18 27.23 2.77
N ASN A 99 -15.51 27.10 2.74
CA ASN A 99 -16.45 27.84 3.58
C ASN A 99 -16.99 26.99 4.76
N SER A 100 -16.63 25.71 4.83
CA SER A 100 -17.12 24.78 5.85
C SER A 100 -16.20 24.87 7.05
N LEU A 101 -16.81 25.07 8.21
CA LEU A 101 -16.15 24.97 9.50
C LEU A 101 -15.91 23.52 9.92
N ASP A 102 -16.47 22.55 9.19
CA ASP A 102 -16.45 21.15 9.53
C ASP A 102 -15.30 20.44 8.80
N CYS A 103 -14.30 20.01 9.57
CA CYS A 103 -13.24 19.16 9.07
C CYS A 103 -13.44 17.74 9.57
N PHE A 104 -13.38 16.78 8.65
CA PHE A 104 -13.67 15.39 8.88
C PHE A 104 -12.37 14.63 9.06
N SER A 105 -12.28 13.85 10.13
CA SER A 105 -11.14 12.95 10.35
C SER A 105 -11.47 11.51 9.98
N PHE A 106 -12.68 11.24 9.47
CA PHE A 106 -13.18 9.91 9.18
C PHE A 106 -13.84 9.88 7.80
N GLY A 107 -13.73 8.73 7.14
CA GLY A 107 -14.42 8.45 5.89
C GLY A 107 -14.91 7.00 5.86
N LYS A 108 -16.05 6.77 5.20
CA LYS A 108 -16.59 5.46 4.91
C LYS A 108 -16.12 5.01 3.54
N VAL A 109 -15.45 3.85 3.48
CA VAL A 109 -14.86 3.32 2.23
C VAL A 109 -15.96 2.95 1.25
N VAL A 110 -15.87 3.51 0.04
CA VAL A 110 -16.76 3.22 -1.10
C VAL A 110 -16.08 2.25 -2.05
N SER A 111 -14.80 2.50 -2.37
CA SER A 111 -14.03 1.68 -3.31
C SER A 111 -12.53 1.90 -3.11
N VAL A 112 -11.73 0.94 -3.56
CA VAL A 112 -10.27 1.05 -3.64
C VAL A 112 -9.88 0.81 -5.09
N MET A 113 -9.11 1.71 -5.67
CA MET A 113 -8.68 1.66 -7.06
C MET A 113 -7.17 1.81 -7.19
N THR A 114 -6.61 1.23 -8.24
CA THR A 114 -5.20 1.44 -8.61
C THR A 114 -5.15 2.35 -9.82
N THR A 115 -4.43 3.47 -9.69
CA THR A 115 -4.13 4.41 -10.76
C THR A 115 -2.68 4.26 -11.21
N GLU A 116 -2.26 5.03 -12.22
CA GLU A 116 -0.87 5.02 -12.68
C GLU A 116 0.11 5.57 -11.63
N ILE A 117 -0.39 6.41 -10.71
CA ILE A 117 0.39 7.15 -9.71
C ILE A 117 0.41 6.40 -8.37
N GLY A 118 -0.59 5.59 -8.07
CA GLY A 118 -0.63 4.82 -6.83
C GLY A 118 -1.98 4.18 -6.58
N MET A 119 -2.22 3.78 -5.32
CA MET A 119 -3.55 3.39 -4.89
C MET A 119 -4.31 4.58 -4.35
N GLU A 120 -5.57 4.65 -4.76
CA GLU A 120 -6.53 5.64 -4.30
C GLU A 120 -7.71 4.93 -3.64
N VAL A 121 -8.19 5.53 -2.56
CA VAL A 121 -9.34 5.07 -1.80
C VAL A 121 -10.42 6.11 -1.92
N LEU A 122 -11.56 5.69 -2.42
CA LEU A 122 -12.75 6.52 -2.53
C LEU A 122 -13.55 6.39 -1.24
N VAL A 123 -13.87 7.53 -0.63
CA VAL A 123 -14.62 7.58 0.63
C VAL A 123 -15.74 8.61 0.58
N HIS A 124 -16.80 8.35 1.33
CA HIS A 124 -17.71 9.40 1.80
C HIS A 124 -17.22 9.90 3.15
N LEU A 125 -17.15 11.22 3.36
CA LEU A 125 -16.82 11.75 4.69
C LEU A 125 -17.94 11.41 5.67
N CYS A 126 -17.58 11.05 6.90
CA CYS A 126 -18.54 10.66 7.92
C CYS A 126 -18.13 11.11 9.31
N ASN A 127 -19.05 11.05 10.27
CA ASN A 127 -18.73 11.20 11.68
C ASN A 127 -17.88 10.01 12.20
N ALA A 128 -17.40 10.11 13.45
CA ALA A 128 -16.55 9.10 14.07
C ALA A 128 -17.20 7.71 14.13
N ASP A 129 -18.53 7.65 14.29
CA ASP A 129 -19.29 6.41 14.36
C ASP A 129 -19.63 5.82 12.98
N GLY A 130 -19.38 6.55 11.88
CA GLY A 130 -19.67 6.12 10.51
C GLY A 130 -21.14 6.02 10.15
N VAL A 131 -22.02 6.53 11.02
CA VAL A 131 -23.48 6.47 10.86
C VAL A 131 -23.98 7.64 10.02
N GLU A 132 -23.43 8.83 10.26
CA GLU A 132 -23.81 10.05 9.54
C GLU A 132 -22.78 10.37 8.47
N LEU A 133 -23.23 10.42 7.22
CA LEU A 133 -22.43 10.84 6.09
C LEU A 133 -22.57 12.35 5.89
N TYR A 134 -21.47 13.00 5.54
CA TYR A 134 -21.47 14.40 5.12
C TYR A 134 -22.36 14.58 3.89
N THR A 135 -23.20 15.60 3.94
CA THR A 135 -23.95 16.12 2.80
C THR A 135 -23.63 17.59 2.62
N ASP A 136 -23.47 18.03 1.37
CA ASP A 136 -23.29 19.44 1.07
C ASP A 136 -24.57 20.28 1.32
N GLU A 137 -24.51 21.58 1.04
CA GLU A 137 -25.62 22.52 1.21
C GLU A 137 -26.87 22.17 0.37
N PHE A 138 -26.71 21.30 -0.64
CA PHE A 138 -27.78 20.84 -1.52
C PHE A 138 -28.26 19.42 -1.16
N GLY A 139 -27.70 18.80 -0.12
CA GLY A 139 -28.05 17.46 0.34
C GLY A 139 -27.34 16.32 -0.42
N TYR A 140 -26.32 16.60 -1.22
CA TYR A 140 -25.58 15.57 -1.96
C TYR A 140 -24.41 15.01 -1.15
N GLN A 141 -24.19 13.70 -1.28
CA GLN A 141 -23.03 13.02 -0.72
C GLN A 141 -21.90 13.01 -1.75
N ALA A 142 -20.87 13.80 -1.51
CA ALA A 142 -19.67 13.80 -2.33
C ALA A 142 -18.81 12.56 -2.06
N ILE A 143 -18.14 12.08 -3.11
CA ILE A 143 -17.10 11.04 -3.01
C ILE A 143 -15.76 11.74 -3.16
N TYR A 144 -14.86 11.47 -2.22
CA TYR A 144 -13.51 12.02 -2.20
C TYR A 144 -12.50 10.90 -2.45
N SER A 145 -11.47 11.20 -3.23
CA SER A 145 -10.33 10.31 -3.44
C SER A 145 -9.18 10.72 -2.54
N PHE A 146 -8.61 9.75 -1.82
CA PHE A 146 -7.42 9.92 -1.01
C PHE A 146 -6.35 8.95 -1.44
N CYS A 147 -5.07 9.36 -1.37
CA CYS A 147 -4.00 8.40 -1.50
C CYS A 147 -4.08 7.42 -0.33
N LEU A 148 -3.71 6.16 -0.57
CA LEU A 148 -3.65 5.16 0.49
C LEU A 148 -2.76 5.61 1.67
N ASP A 149 -1.71 6.35 1.37
CA ASP A 149 -0.80 6.92 2.37
C ASP A 149 -1.38 8.15 3.11
N ASP A 150 -2.63 8.54 2.85
CA ASP A 150 -3.35 9.55 3.65
C ASP A 150 -4.39 8.92 4.58
N ILE A 151 -4.53 7.58 4.53
CA ILE A 151 -5.47 6.83 5.35
C ILE A 151 -4.72 6.09 6.46
N GLN A 152 -5.28 6.13 7.65
CA GLN A 152 -4.92 5.28 8.78
C GLN A 152 -5.82 4.05 8.76
N ILE A 153 -5.19 2.90 8.57
CA ILE A 153 -5.86 1.60 8.62
C ILE A 153 -5.92 1.20 10.11
N PRO A 154 -7.12 1.00 10.69
CA PRO A 154 -7.23 0.58 12.08
C PRO A 154 -6.57 -0.80 12.27
N ASP A 155 -5.58 -0.85 13.16
CA ASP A 155 -4.75 -1.98 13.58
C ASP A 155 -3.93 -2.75 12.51
N LEU A 156 -2.73 -2.22 12.25
CA LEU A 156 -1.52 -3.02 12.11
C LEU A 156 -0.64 -2.77 13.36
N SER A 157 -1.07 -3.29 14.51
CA SER A 157 -0.26 -3.35 15.74
C SER A 157 0.48 -4.69 15.86
#